data_AF-A0A355DKL5-F1
#
_entry.id   AF-A0A355DKL5-F1
#
_cell.length_a   1.000
_cell.length_b   1.000
_cell.length_c   1.000
_cell.angle_alpha   90.00
_cell.angle_beta   90.00
_cell.angle_gamma   90.00
#
_symmetry.space_group_name_H-M   'P 1'
#
loop_
_entity.id
_entity.type
_entity.pdbx_description
1 polymer ?
#
loop_
_entity_poly.entity_id
_entity_poly.type
_entity_poly.pdbx_seq_one_letter_code
_entity_poly.pdbx_strand_id
1 'polypeptide(L)'
;MSILERNGSVKLLPNLSLTSSVWQQLKNRKITCEQALNFLVDEQGTVNLDQLDPEVTYRFFRQLPNRNDLPPVIPLLLWRGCYYLGSPVSIKEADIQNLSDRTLTNIKIIPITEKSYRAWHLTQTFNGNGINSTSIINPITGESEPENITETTEIYLKKASDQITRIKTIISGALRNRASDIHLEPTPEGLRVRYRIDGILRDITTLPLDISRSCI
;
A
#
# COMPACT_ATOMS: atom_id res chain seq x y z
N MET A 1 -20.76 17.40 58.27
CA MET A 1 -20.92 16.44 57.15
C MET A 1 -20.48 17.15 55.87
N SER A 2 -19.21 17.04 55.47
CA SER A 2 -18.63 16.01 54.55
C SER A 2 -19.19 16.13 53.12
N ILE A 3 -18.52 16.88 52.23
CA ILE A 3 -17.56 16.42 51.19
C ILE A 3 -18.18 15.44 50.18
N LEU A 4 -18.33 15.84 48.91
CA LEU A 4 -17.52 15.37 47.76
C LEU A 4 -18.03 15.99 46.45
N GLU A 5 -17.18 16.84 45.87
CA GLU A 5 -17.16 17.14 44.44
C GLU A 5 -16.91 15.82 43.67
N ARG A 6 -17.66 15.59 42.58
CA ARG A 6 -17.29 14.56 41.58
C ARG A 6 -17.10 15.21 40.23
N ASN A 7 -15.82 15.41 39.94
CA ASN A 7 -15.23 15.56 38.63
C ASN A 7 -15.79 14.54 37.63
N GLY A 8 -16.09 15.04 36.42
CA GLY A 8 -16.46 14.22 35.27
C GLY A 8 -16.10 14.91 33.97
N SER A 9 -14.92 15.55 33.88
CA SER A 9 -14.34 15.93 32.60
C SER A 9 -14.08 14.64 31.82
N VAL A 10 -14.95 14.34 30.87
CA VAL A 10 -14.73 13.31 29.85
C VAL A 10 -13.53 13.78 29.03
N LYS A 11 -12.33 13.33 29.43
CA LYS A 11 -11.17 13.35 28.55
C LYS A 11 -11.55 12.47 27.35
N LEU A 12 -11.85 13.12 26.24
CA LEU A 12 -11.81 12.51 24.93
C LEU A 12 -10.41 11.91 24.77
N LEU A 13 -10.28 10.61 24.98
CA LEU A 13 -9.09 9.87 24.59
C LEU A 13 -8.98 10.01 23.06
N PRO A 14 -7.85 10.46 22.52
CA PRO A 14 -7.67 10.42 21.08
C PRO A 14 -7.67 8.95 20.67
N ASN A 15 -8.59 8.61 19.77
CA ASN A 15 -8.63 7.32 19.09
C ASN A 15 -7.41 7.26 18.14
N LEU A 16 -6.22 7.05 18.71
CA LEU A 16 -4.99 6.80 17.97
C LEU A 16 -4.97 5.31 17.63
N SER A 17 -4.95 4.99 16.35
CA SER A 17 -4.69 3.64 15.84
C SER A 17 -3.44 3.05 16.53
N LEU A 18 -3.64 2.06 17.39
CA LEU A 18 -2.66 1.50 18.32
C LEU A 18 -1.64 0.52 17.71
N THR A 19 -1.35 0.60 16.41
CA THR A 19 -0.24 -0.12 15.80
C THR A 19 0.74 0.87 15.18
N SER A 20 1.73 1.29 15.96
CA SER A 20 2.90 2.01 15.43
C SER A 20 3.58 1.17 14.33
N SER A 21 3.96 1.79 13.22
CA SER A 21 4.66 1.11 12.12
C SER A 21 5.94 0.42 12.60
N VAL A 22 6.46 -0.56 11.84
CA VAL A 22 7.71 -1.24 12.19
C VAL A 22 8.86 -0.23 12.36
N TRP A 23 8.94 0.78 11.51
CA TRP A 23 9.97 1.82 11.62
C TRP A 23 9.83 2.64 12.91
N GLN A 24 8.61 3.01 13.32
CA GLN A 24 8.37 3.71 14.58
C GLN A 24 8.71 2.83 15.80
N GLN A 25 8.38 1.55 15.76
CA GLN A 25 8.74 0.61 16.81
C GLN A 25 10.26 0.49 16.97
N LEU A 26 10.99 0.44 15.86
CA LEU A 26 12.45 0.42 15.84
C LEU A 26 13.05 1.72 16.42
N LYS A 27 12.53 2.89 16.02
CA LYS A 27 12.98 4.18 16.57
C LYS A 27 12.75 4.28 18.08
N ASN A 28 11.64 3.73 18.55
CA ASN A 28 11.29 3.66 19.97
C ASN A 28 12.01 2.53 20.72
N ARG A 29 12.98 1.85 20.09
CA ARG A 29 13.78 0.76 20.64
C ARG A 29 12.94 -0.42 21.17
N LYS A 30 11.73 -0.61 20.65
CA LYS A 30 10.85 -1.74 21.01
C LYS A 30 11.28 -3.04 20.34
N ILE A 31 11.91 -2.93 19.17
CA ILE A 31 12.38 -4.05 18.35
C ILE A 31 13.79 -3.75 17.84
N THR A 32 14.53 -4.79 17.48
CA THR A 32 15.85 -4.66 16.82
C THR A 32 15.70 -4.44 15.32
N CYS A 33 16.78 -4.04 14.65
CA CYS A 33 16.78 -3.86 13.19
C CYS A 33 16.52 -5.18 12.44
N GLU A 34 17.01 -6.30 12.98
CA GLU A 34 16.79 -7.63 12.42
C GLU A 34 15.32 -8.05 12.56
N GLN A 35 14.74 -7.86 13.75
CA GLN A 35 13.31 -8.10 13.97
C GLN A 35 12.44 -7.23 13.07
N ALA A 36 12.81 -5.96 12.89
CA ALA A 36 12.13 -5.05 11.97
C ALA A 36 12.13 -5.59 10.54
N LEU A 37 13.27 -6.09 10.05
CA LEU A 37 13.34 -6.69 8.71
C LEU A 37 12.46 -7.94 8.61
N ASN A 38 12.49 -8.82 9.61
CA ASN A 38 11.67 -10.04 9.62
C ASN A 38 10.16 -9.76 9.72
N PHE A 39 9.76 -8.61 10.28
CA PHE A 39 8.37 -8.17 10.25
C PHE A 39 7.95 -7.57 8.91
N LEU A 40 8.90 -6.99 8.17
CA LEU A 40 8.64 -6.34 6.88
C LEU A 40 8.73 -7.30 5.71
N VAL A 41 9.64 -8.28 5.76
CA VAL A 41 9.91 -9.23 4.69
C VAL A 41 9.97 -10.63 5.28
N ASP A 42 9.14 -11.54 4.77
CA ASP A 42 9.17 -12.94 5.16
C ASP A 42 10.35 -13.70 4.52
N GLU A 43 10.51 -14.97 4.88
CA GLU A 43 11.57 -15.83 4.34
C GLU A 43 11.47 -16.05 2.82
N GLN A 44 10.28 -15.86 2.25
CA GLN A 44 9.99 -16.01 0.82
C GLN A 44 10.21 -14.68 0.05
N GLY A 45 10.54 -13.58 0.75
CA GLY A 45 10.70 -12.26 0.15
C GLY A 45 9.39 -11.50 -0.04
N THR A 46 8.29 -11.93 0.56
CA THR A 46 7.01 -11.21 0.53
C THR A 46 7.07 -10.03 1.49
N VAL A 47 6.70 -8.85 1.01
CA VAL A 47 6.72 -7.62 1.81
C VAL A 47 5.35 -7.38 2.46
N ASN A 48 5.35 -7.15 3.77
CA ASN A 48 4.16 -6.71 4.49
C ASN A 48 3.95 -5.20 4.30
N LEU A 49 3.17 -4.84 3.28
CA LEU A 49 2.92 -3.45 2.89
C LEU A 49 2.21 -2.62 3.96
N ASP A 50 1.39 -3.26 4.81
CA ASP A 50 0.62 -2.58 5.87
C ASP A 50 1.53 -2.15 7.03
N GLN A 51 2.73 -2.73 7.14
CA GLN A 51 3.71 -2.41 8.17
C GLN A 51 4.76 -1.39 7.73
N LEU A 52 4.78 -1.04 6.43
CA LEU A 52 5.67 -0.01 5.90
C LEU A 52 5.30 1.36 6.44
N ASP A 53 6.31 2.17 6.74
CA ASP A 53 6.10 3.53 7.20
C ASP A 53 6.10 4.51 6.01
N PRO A 54 5.02 5.27 5.80
CA PRO A 54 4.95 6.27 4.72
C PRO A 54 6.06 7.32 4.77
N GLU A 55 6.54 7.69 5.96
CA GLU A 55 7.60 8.69 6.14
C GLU A 55 8.94 8.21 5.59
N VAL A 56 9.24 6.91 5.67
CA VAL A 56 10.46 6.33 5.08
C VAL A 56 10.42 6.47 3.56
N THR A 57 9.28 6.14 2.96
CA THR A 57 9.04 6.28 1.51
C THR A 57 9.15 7.74 1.08
N TYR A 58 8.48 8.64 1.81
CA TYR A 58 8.52 10.08 1.53
C TYR A 58 9.95 10.64 1.57
N ARG A 59 10.72 10.32 2.61
CA ARG A 59 12.11 10.78 2.76
C ARG A 59 13.00 10.30 1.63
N PHE A 60 12.89 9.02 1.27
CA PHE A 60 13.68 8.42 0.20
C PHE A 60 13.41 9.14 -1.13
N PHE A 61 12.16 9.30 -1.52
CA PHE A 61 11.81 9.95 -2.78
C PHE A 61 12.05 11.46 -2.79
N ARG A 62 11.95 12.14 -1.65
CA ARG A 62 12.27 13.57 -1.56
C ARG A 62 13.75 13.85 -1.87
N GLN A 63 14.63 12.90 -1.57
CA GLN A 63 16.07 12.99 -1.88
C GLN A 63 16.37 12.67 -3.36
N LEU A 64 15.39 12.16 -4.11
CA LEU A 64 15.56 11.65 -5.47
C LEU A 64 14.62 12.39 -6.45
N PRO A 65 15.10 13.49 -7.08
CA PRO A 65 14.26 14.30 -7.98
C PRO A 65 13.75 13.58 -9.23
N ASN A 66 14.53 12.66 -9.82
CA ASN A 66 14.09 11.89 -10.99
C ASN A 66 13.77 10.44 -10.59
N ARG A 67 12.51 10.02 -10.82
CA ARG A 67 12.01 8.67 -10.52
C ARG A 67 12.19 7.69 -11.67
N ASN A 68 12.32 8.18 -12.90
CA ASN A 68 12.38 7.34 -14.10
C ASN A 68 13.68 6.54 -14.21
N ASP A 69 14.76 7.01 -13.58
CA ASP A 69 16.07 6.35 -13.59
C ASP A 69 16.30 5.49 -12.35
N LEU A 70 15.29 5.32 -11.49
CA LEU A 70 15.44 4.54 -10.27
C LEU A 70 15.29 3.05 -10.58
N PRO A 71 16.19 2.19 -10.05
CA PRO A 71 15.96 0.76 -10.09
C PRO A 71 14.67 0.42 -9.32
N PRO A 72 14.03 -0.72 -9.60
CA PRO A 72 12.80 -1.10 -8.94
C PRO A 72 13.06 -1.42 -7.46
N VAL A 73 12.81 -0.44 -6.58
CA VAL A 73 13.06 -0.55 -5.14
C VAL A 73 11.90 -0.10 -4.28
N ILE A 74 11.70 -0.79 -3.15
CA ILE A 74 10.81 -0.40 -2.07
C ILE A 74 11.65 0.10 -0.89
N PRO A 75 11.46 1.34 -0.40
CA PRO A 75 12.06 1.78 0.85
C PRO A 75 11.42 1.04 2.04
N LEU A 76 12.11 0.02 2.59
CA LEU A 76 11.60 -0.79 3.70
C LEU A 76 11.83 -0.08 5.03
N LEU A 77 13.04 0.42 5.24
CA LEU A 77 13.48 0.92 6.54
C LEU A 77 14.62 1.92 6.39
N LEU A 78 14.67 2.92 7.28
CA LEU A 78 15.82 3.82 7.44
C LEU A 78 16.36 3.72 8.87
N TRP A 79 17.57 3.20 9.06
CA TRP A 79 18.14 3.03 10.39
C TRP A 79 19.63 3.36 10.43
N ARG A 80 20.05 4.20 11.39
CA ARG A 80 21.46 4.59 11.61
C ARG A 80 22.20 5.03 10.33
N GLY A 81 21.56 5.84 9.49
CA GLY A 81 22.16 6.33 8.24
C GLY A 81 22.27 5.26 7.16
N CYS A 82 21.46 4.20 7.23
CA CYS A 82 21.37 3.15 6.22
C CYS A 82 19.92 2.96 5.77
N TYR A 83 19.66 3.02 4.46
CA TYR A 83 18.40 2.57 3.88
C TYR A 83 18.47 1.08 3.57
N TYR A 84 17.43 0.37 4.00
CA TYR A 84 17.16 -1.00 3.60
C TYR A 84 16.11 -0.93 2.49
N LEU A 85 16.51 -1.32 1.29
CA LEU A 85 15.67 -1.26 0.09
C LEU A 85 15.33 -2.68 -0.37
N GLY A 86 14.04 -2.98 -0.53
CA GLY A 86 13.58 -4.23 -1.13
C GLY A 86 13.67 -4.14 -2.65
N SER A 87 14.31 -5.09 -3.33
CA SER A 87 14.33 -5.16 -4.80
C SER A 87 13.94 -6.55 -5.31
N PRO A 88 13.08 -6.65 -6.34
CA PRO A 88 12.78 -7.93 -6.99
C PRO A 88 13.85 -8.39 -7.98
N VAL A 89 14.79 -7.50 -8.31
CA VAL A 89 15.89 -7.76 -9.24
C VAL A 89 17.24 -7.47 -8.59
N SER A 90 18.29 -8.12 -9.07
CA SER A 90 19.65 -7.75 -8.69
C SER A 90 20.01 -6.37 -9.25
N ILE A 91 20.33 -5.43 -8.37
CA ILE A 91 20.70 -4.06 -8.71
C ILE A 91 22.21 -3.99 -8.93
N LYS A 92 22.65 -3.28 -9.97
CA LYS A 92 24.09 -3.09 -10.25
C LYS A 92 24.74 -2.25 -9.16
N GLU A 93 25.99 -2.55 -8.85
CA GLU A 93 26.74 -1.81 -7.81
C GLU A 93 26.83 -0.31 -8.11
N ALA A 94 26.93 0.08 -9.39
CA ALA A 94 26.93 1.49 -9.80
C ALA A 94 25.63 2.22 -9.41
N ASP A 95 24.48 1.55 -9.50
CA ASP A 95 23.18 2.13 -9.13
C ASP A 95 23.05 2.24 -7.61
N ILE A 96 23.57 1.25 -6.88
CA ILE A 96 23.63 1.28 -5.40
C ILE A 96 24.51 2.44 -4.94
N GLN A 97 25.66 2.65 -5.58
CA GLN A 97 26.55 3.77 -5.26
C GLN A 97 25.89 5.11 -5.55
N ASN A 98 25.21 5.25 -6.70
CA ASN A 98 24.47 6.46 -7.05
C ASN A 98 23.36 6.77 -6.03
N LEU A 99 22.59 5.75 -5.60
CA LEU A 99 21.60 5.91 -4.53
C LEU A 99 22.25 6.33 -3.21
N SER A 100 23.38 5.73 -2.84
CA SER A 100 24.14 6.07 -1.64
C SER A 100 24.61 7.53 -1.66
N ASP A 101 25.19 7.98 -2.77
CA ASP A 101 25.71 9.34 -2.94
C ASP A 101 24.60 10.39 -2.88
N ARG A 102 23.45 10.12 -3.52
CA ARG A 102 22.30 11.04 -3.55
C ARG A 102 21.58 11.13 -2.22
N THR A 103 21.47 10.02 -1.50
CA THR A 103 20.79 9.98 -0.19
C THR A 103 21.71 10.35 0.97
N LEU A 104 23.03 10.36 0.75
CA LEU A 104 24.07 10.48 1.77
C LEU A 104 23.93 9.42 2.87
N THR A 105 23.58 8.20 2.48
CA THR A 105 23.35 7.07 3.39
C THR A 105 23.85 5.77 2.79
N ASN A 106 24.19 4.80 3.63
CA ASN A 106 24.49 3.46 3.16
C ASN A 106 23.23 2.80 2.62
N ILE A 107 23.37 1.96 1.60
CA ILE A 107 22.25 1.24 0.99
C ILE A 107 22.46 -0.26 1.17
N LYS A 108 21.46 -0.96 1.74
CA LYS A 108 21.42 -2.41 1.80
C LYS A 108 20.21 -2.92 1.01
N ILE A 109 20.47 -3.74 0.00
CA ILE A 109 19.41 -4.37 -0.80
C ILE A 109 18.95 -5.65 -0.13
N ILE A 110 17.64 -5.82 -0.01
CA ILE A 110 16.95 -7.01 0.47
C ILE A 110 16.20 -7.61 -0.71
N PRO A 111 16.41 -8.88 -1.06
CA PRO A 111 15.65 -9.52 -2.13
C PRO A 111 14.17 -9.63 -1.73
N ILE A 112 13.28 -9.27 -2.64
CA ILE A 112 11.82 -9.39 -2.44
C ILE A 112 11.18 -10.03 -3.66
N THR A 113 9.91 -10.41 -3.56
CA THR A 113 9.16 -10.94 -4.71
C THR A 113 8.71 -9.80 -5.64
N GLU A 114 8.69 -10.08 -6.94
CA GLU A 114 8.09 -9.17 -7.94
C GLU A 114 6.64 -8.82 -7.58
N LYS A 115 5.88 -9.80 -7.07
CA LYS A 115 4.51 -9.60 -6.60
C LYS A 115 4.42 -8.49 -5.55
N SER A 116 5.31 -8.48 -4.57
CA SER A 116 5.33 -7.46 -3.51
C SER A 116 5.70 -6.08 -4.05
N TYR A 117 6.69 -6.03 -4.96
CA TYR A 117 7.07 -4.79 -5.64
C TYR A 117 5.91 -4.20 -6.45
N ARG A 118 5.22 -5.03 -7.24
CA ARG A 118 4.07 -4.59 -8.03
C ARG A 118 2.94 -4.09 -7.14
N ALA A 119 2.57 -4.84 -6.11
CA ALA A 119 1.54 -4.44 -5.16
C ALA A 119 1.87 -3.10 -4.50
N TRP A 120 3.12 -2.92 -4.04
CA TRP A 120 3.58 -1.64 -3.49
C TRP A 120 3.54 -0.52 -4.53
N HIS A 121 4.05 -0.74 -5.75
CA HIS A 121 4.08 0.25 -6.81
C HIS A 121 2.67 0.75 -7.17
N LEU A 122 1.69 -0.14 -7.23
CA LEU A 122 0.27 0.21 -7.39
C LEU A 122 -0.21 1.16 -6.29
N THR A 123 0.20 0.91 -5.04
CA THR A 123 -0.18 1.83 -3.95
C THR A 123 0.39 3.24 -4.11
N GLN A 124 1.51 3.40 -4.82
CA GLN A 124 2.15 4.70 -5.06
C GLN A 124 1.54 5.44 -6.24
N THR A 125 1.02 4.73 -7.24
CA THR A 125 0.36 5.32 -8.41
C THR A 125 -1.14 5.54 -8.22
N PHE A 126 -1.71 5.06 -7.11
CA PHE A 126 -3.12 5.25 -6.80
C PHE A 126 -3.47 6.74 -6.73
N ASN A 127 -4.30 7.16 -7.68
CA ASN A 127 -4.87 8.50 -7.72
C ASN A 127 -6.39 8.40 -7.54
N GLY A 128 -6.86 8.59 -6.30
CA GLY A 128 -8.30 8.54 -5.97
C GLY A 128 -9.13 9.66 -6.58
N ASN A 129 -8.51 10.69 -7.17
CA ASN A 129 -9.23 11.85 -7.68
C ASN A 129 -9.85 11.61 -9.07
N GLY A 130 -9.28 10.71 -9.89
CA GLY A 130 -9.69 10.46 -11.27
C GLY A 130 -10.24 9.05 -11.52
N ILE A 131 -11.05 8.92 -12.57
CA ILE A 131 -11.40 7.62 -13.14
C ILE A 131 -10.41 7.32 -14.25
N ASN A 132 -9.49 6.39 -14.02
CA ASN A 132 -8.42 6.07 -14.97
C ASN A 132 -8.71 4.74 -15.69
N SER A 133 -8.74 4.77 -17.03
CA SER A 133 -8.96 3.60 -17.91
C SER A 133 -7.67 2.98 -18.44
N THR A 134 -6.50 3.58 -18.16
CA THR A 134 -5.22 3.12 -18.69
C THR A 134 -4.82 1.78 -18.08
N SER A 135 -4.38 0.85 -18.94
CA SER A 135 -3.75 -0.40 -18.51
C SER A 135 -2.55 -0.12 -17.62
N ILE A 136 -2.38 -0.91 -16.57
CA ILE A 136 -1.20 -0.83 -15.71
C ILE A 136 -0.03 -1.48 -16.45
N ILE A 137 1.03 -0.72 -16.65
CA ILE A 137 2.29 -1.20 -17.21
C ILE A 137 3.06 -1.90 -16.10
N ASN A 138 3.65 -3.07 -16.36
CA ASN A 138 4.53 -3.73 -15.41
C ASN A 138 5.73 -2.79 -15.15
N PRO A 139 5.95 -2.31 -13.91
CA PRO A 139 7.00 -1.35 -13.60
C PRO A 139 8.42 -1.91 -13.76
N ILE A 140 8.57 -3.22 -13.94
CA ILE A 140 9.87 -3.88 -14.12
C ILE A 140 10.16 -4.07 -15.61
N THR A 141 9.22 -4.63 -16.37
CA THR A 141 9.42 -4.99 -17.79
C THR A 141 9.01 -3.87 -18.75
N GLY A 142 8.18 -2.93 -18.32
CA GLY A 142 7.60 -1.90 -19.20
C GLY A 142 6.49 -2.43 -20.11
N GLU A 143 6.08 -3.69 -19.96
CA GLU A 143 5.07 -4.33 -20.80
C GLU A 143 3.68 -4.30 -20.17
N SER A 144 2.64 -4.36 -21.01
CA SER A 144 1.26 -4.52 -20.55
C SER A 144 0.98 -6.01 -20.31
N GLU A 145 0.90 -6.42 -19.05
CA GLU A 145 0.53 -7.78 -18.68
C GLU A 145 -0.95 -7.89 -18.29
N PRO A 146 -1.60 -9.07 -18.49
CA PRO A 146 -2.95 -9.29 -18.01
C PRO A 146 -3.01 -9.14 -16.48
N GLU A 147 -3.80 -8.17 -16.04
CA GLU A 147 -4.01 -7.83 -14.63
C GLU A 147 -4.70 -8.99 -13.88
N ASN A 148 -4.25 -9.31 -12.66
CA ASN A 148 -5.15 -9.97 -11.72
C ASN A 148 -6.14 -8.92 -11.22
N ILE A 149 -7.29 -8.87 -11.89
CA ILE A 149 -8.35 -7.87 -11.74
C ILE A 149 -8.78 -7.73 -10.27
N THR A 150 -8.95 -8.87 -9.60
CA THR A 150 -9.35 -8.99 -8.20
C THR A 150 -8.31 -8.33 -7.30
N GLU A 151 -7.05 -8.77 -7.39
CA GLU A 151 -5.96 -8.31 -6.52
C GLU A 151 -5.72 -6.80 -6.62
N THR A 152 -5.69 -6.25 -7.84
CA THR A 152 -5.44 -4.82 -8.02
C THR A 152 -6.61 -3.96 -7.53
N THR A 153 -7.84 -4.38 -7.80
CA THR A 153 -9.03 -3.65 -7.33
C THR A 153 -9.08 -3.64 -5.80
N GLU A 154 -8.77 -4.77 -5.16
CA GLU A 154 -8.68 -4.85 -3.70
C GLU A 154 -7.61 -3.92 -3.11
N ILE A 155 -6.41 -3.87 -3.70
CA ILE A 155 -5.35 -2.96 -3.26
C ILE A 155 -5.80 -1.50 -3.30
N TYR A 156 -6.42 -1.07 -4.40
CA TYR A 156 -6.92 0.30 -4.52
C TYR A 156 -8.08 0.59 -3.56
N LEU A 157 -8.97 -0.37 -3.34
CA LEU A 157 -10.07 -0.23 -2.39
C LEU A 157 -9.59 -0.12 -0.94
N LYS A 158 -8.49 -0.80 -0.57
CA LYS A 158 -7.85 -0.61 0.73
C LYS A 158 -7.31 0.81 0.92
N LYS A 159 -6.83 1.44 -0.15
CA LYS A 159 -6.32 2.83 -0.13
C LYS A 159 -7.42 3.89 -0.14
N ALA A 160 -8.62 3.57 -0.63
CA ALA A 160 -9.72 4.51 -0.70
C ALA A 160 -10.20 4.92 0.71
N SER A 161 -10.05 6.20 1.05
CA SER A 161 -10.37 6.75 2.37
C SER A 161 -11.86 7.00 2.59
N ASP A 162 -12.63 7.21 1.53
CA ASP A 162 -14.02 7.63 1.56
C ASP A 162 -14.86 6.88 0.51
N GLN A 163 -16.18 6.96 0.64
CA GLN A 163 -17.13 6.24 -0.23
C GLN A 163 -17.04 6.69 -1.69
N ILE A 164 -16.81 7.98 -1.96
CA ILE A 164 -16.69 8.50 -3.32
C ILE A 164 -15.45 7.90 -3.99
N THR A 165 -14.32 7.90 -3.29
CA THR A 165 -13.08 7.30 -3.77
C THR A 165 -13.21 5.78 -3.99
N ARG A 166 -13.97 5.08 -3.13
CA ARG A 166 -14.29 3.65 -3.32
C ARG A 166 -15.10 3.41 -4.60
N ILE A 167 -16.16 4.18 -4.82
CA ILE A 167 -16.98 4.07 -6.04
C ILE A 167 -16.14 4.38 -7.28
N LYS A 168 -15.34 5.45 -7.26
CA LYS A 168 -14.40 5.76 -8.35
C LYS A 168 -13.44 4.62 -8.62
N THR A 169 -12.95 3.96 -7.57
CA THR A 169 -12.05 2.80 -7.68
C THR A 169 -12.74 1.62 -8.38
N ILE A 170 -13.99 1.30 -8.00
CA ILE A 170 -14.78 0.24 -8.63
C ILE A 170 -15.03 0.55 -10.10
N ILE A 171 -15.42 1.79 -10.43
CA ILE A 171 -15.68 2.18 -11.82
C ILE A 171 -14.39 2.15 -12.64
N SER A 172 -13.28 2.63 -12.08
CA SER A 172 -11.98 2.60 -12.75
C SER A 172 -11.52 1.16 -13.01
N GLY A 173 -11.71 0.25 -12.04
CA GLY A 173 -11.42 -1.17 -12.19
C GLY A 173 -12.22 -1.80 -13.32
N ALA A 174 -13.52 -1.51 -13.39
CA ALA A 174 -14.40 -1.96 -14.46
C ALA A 174 -13.96 -1.45 -15.84
N LEU A 175 -13.63 -0.15 -15.95
CA LEU A 175 -13.18 0.45 -17.21
C LEU A 175 -11.84 -0.11 -17.69
N ARG A 176 -10.84 -0.22 -16.80
CA ARG A 176 -9.53 -0.83 -17.14
C ARG A 176 -9.70 -2.24 -17.69
N ASN A 177 -10.66 -2.97 -17.13
CA ASN A 177 -10.94 -4.36 -17.50
C ASN A 177 -12.05 -4.50 -18.55
N ARG A 178 -12.47 -3.39 -19.18
CA ARG A 178 -13.48 -3.35 -20.24
C ARG A 178 -14.77 -4.10 -19.88
N ALA A 179 -15.18 -4.01 -18.62
CA ALA A 179 -16.41 -4.62 -18.16
C ALA A 179 -17.61 -3.93 -18.81
N SER A 180 -18.57 -4.72 -19.30
CA SER A 180 -19.84 -4.21 -19.84
C SER A 180 -20.79 -3.76 -18.73
N ASP A 181 -20.76 -4.48 -17.60
CA ASP A 181 -21.67 -4.29 -16.48
C ASP A 181 -20.93 -4.39 -15.15
N ILE A 182 -21.37 -3.59 -14.18
CA ILE A 182 -20.95 -3.67 -12.78
C ILE A 182 -22.17 -4.11 -11.97
N HIS A 183 -22.06 -5.27 -11.33
CA HIS A 183 -23.08 -5.79 -10.43
C HIS A 183 -22.69 -5.50 -8.98
N LEU A 184 -23.61 -4.89 -8.24
CA LEU A 184 -23.48 -4.61 -6.81
C LEU A 184 -24.58 -5.37 -6.07
N GLU A 185 -24.21 -6.39 -5.31
CA GLU A 185 -25.13 -7.34 -4.69
C GLU A 185 -24.99 -7.30 -3.17
N PRO A 186 -26.01 -6.79 -2.45
CA PRO A 186 -26.03 -6.87 -1.00
C PRO A 186 -26.09 -8.33 -0.55
N THR A 187 -25.20 -8.72 0.36
CA THR A 187 -25.17 -10.04 1.01
C THR A 187 -25.08 -9.87 2.53
N PRO A 188 -25.32 -10.94 3.31
CA PRO A 188 -25.12 -10.90 4.75
C PRO A 188 -23.68 -10.56 5.17
N GLU A 189 -22.69 -10.86 4.34
CA GLU A 189 -21.27 -10.61 4.61
C GLU A 189 -20.81 -9.20 4.17
N GLY A 190 -21.58 -8.51 3.32
CA GLY A 190 -21.20 -7.21 2.79
C GLY A 190 -21.85 -6.85 1.45
N LEU A 191 -21.19 -6.00 0.67
CA LEU A 191 -21.58 -5.69 -0.70
C LEU A 191 -20.64 -6.42 -1.67
N ARG A 192 -21.14 -7.47 -2.33
CA ARG A 192 -20.40 -8.20 -3.36
C ARG A 192 -20.36 -7.38 -4.65
N VAL A 193 -19.15 -7.23 -5.19
CA VAL A 193 -18.90 -6.50 -6.45
C VAL A 193 -18.47 -7.49 -7.51
N ARG A 194 -19.17 -7.51 -8.65
CA ARG A 194 -18.86 -8.37 -9.79
C ARG A 194 -18.79 -7.57 -11.08
N TYR A 195 -17.90 -7.96 -11.98
CA TYR A 195 -17.82 -7.39 -13.33
C TYR A 195 -18.27 -8.42 -14.36
N ARG A 196 -19.03 -7.98 -15.37
CA ARG A 196 -19.22 -8.76 -16.59
C ARG A 196 -18.13 -8.37 -17.58
N ILE A 197 -17.22 -9.30 -17.86
CA ILE A 197 -16.10 -9.10 -18.78
C ILE A 197 -16.20 -10.18 -19.85
N ASP A 198 -16.28 -9.76 -21.13
CA ASP A 198 -16.46 -10.64 -22.28
C ASP A 198 -17.63 -11.64 -22.08
N GLY A 199 -18.72 -11.15 -21.48
CA GLY A 199 -19.92 -11.93 -21.19
C GLY A 199 -19.87 -12.79 -19.91
N ILE A 200 -18.70 -12.94 -19.30
CA ILE A 200 -18.50 -13.77 -18.09
C ILE A 200 -18.56 -12.89 -16.84
N LEU A 201 -19.39 -13.28 -15.87
CA LEU A 201 -19.41 -12.66 -14.55
C LEU A 201 -18.20 -13.12 -13.73
N ARG A 202 -17.42 -12.17 -13.23
CA ARG A 202 -16.25 -12.39 -12.37
C ARG A 202 -16.42 -11.70 -11.03
N ASP A 203 -16.13 -12.44 -9.96
CA ASP A 203 -16.09 -11.90 -8.61
C ASP A 203 -14.84 -11.07 -8.38
N ILE A 204 -15.04 -9.82 -7.95
CA ILE A 204 -13.94 -8.86 -7.82
C ILE A 204 -13.57 -8.64 -6.36
N THR A 205 -14.57 -8.42 -5.50
CA THR A 205 -14.36 -8.28 -4.06
C THR A 205 -15.70 -8.31 -3.33
N THR A 206 -15.64 -8.39 -2.00
CA THR A 206 -16.79 -8.12 -1.12
C THR A 206 -16.40 -7.00 -0.17
N LEU A 207 -17.08 -5.86 -0.28
CA LEU A 207 -16.88 -4.74 0.63
C LEU A 207 -17.58 -5.04 1.97
N PRO A 208 -16.93 -4.83 3.12
CA PRO A 208 -17.53 -5.12 4.42
C PRO A 208 -18.77 -4.26 4.74
N LEU A 209 -19.60 -4.75 5.66
CA LEU A 209 -20.91 -4.18 6.04
C LEU A 209 -20.87 -2.74 6.55
N ASP A 210 -19.77 -2.35 7.18
CA ASP A 210 -19.54 -0.98 7.65
C ASP A 210 -19.51 0.03 6.50
N ILE A 211 -19.08 -0.41 5.31
CA ILE A 211 -19.09 0.38 4.08
C ILE A 211 -20.48 0.34 3.41
N SER A 212 -21.23 -0.75 3.55
CA SER A 212 -22.54 -0.92 2.90
C SER A 212 -23.69 -0.16 3.56
N ARG A 213 -23.54 0.24 4.83
CA ARG A 213 -24.64 0.78 5.66
C ARG A 213 -24.98 2.26 5.49
N SER A 214 -24.31 3.01 4.62
CA SER A 214 -24.54 4.46 4.53
C SER A 214 -25.46 4.92 3.39
N CYS A 215 -26.08 3.99 2.65
CA CYS A 215 -27.06 4.31 1.62
C CYS A 215 -28.47 3.97 2.11
N ILE A 216 -28.99 4.68 3.10
CA ILE A 216 -30.43 4.79 3.40
C ILE A 216 -30.73 6.23 3.77
#